data_AF-A0A2D2CV27-F1
#
_entry.id   AF-A0A2D2CV27-F1
#
_cell.length_a   1.000
_cell.length_b   1.000
_cell.length_c   1.000
_cell.angle_alpha   90.00
_cell.angle_beta   90.00
_cell.angle_gamma   90.00
#
_symmetry.space_group_name_H-M   'P 1'
#
loop_
_entity.id
_entity.type
_entity.pdbx_description
1 polymer ?
#
loop_
_entity_poly.entity_id
_entity_poly.type
_entity_poly.pdbx_seq_one_letter_code
_entity_poly.pdbx_strand_id
1 'polypeptide(L)'
;MRPAVILVGADKGGVGKTTIARALLDYLAANNVLTRAFDTETPRGTLRRFHPDLTTIVDLTSTSDQMRIIDTLGTAEVKVSVIDIRAGGLEPALLALQDTGFLDAVREGEVTFILFHVLGSSIASLDEIAEIAPYVEDADYFLVKNHVNDTTFFEWDPVTHRRYFDKVQTAGEITIPKLNELSYEQVELAGTPFSTFVSNRTAEGDPADHSFVLRGYVRTWQNKIAEEFDRIRLLELISGKDGR
;
A
#
# COMPACT_ATOMS: atom_id res chain seq x y z
N MET A 1 2.53 13.18 -17.39
CA MET A 1 1.78 12.48 -16.32
C MET A 1 2.19 13.11 -15.01
N ARG A 2 1.21 13.50 -14.19
CA ARG A 2 1.46 14.00 -12.83
C ARG A 2 2.11 12.89 -11.99
N PRO A 3 3.12 13.17 -11.14
CA PRO A 3 3.65 12.16 -10.23
C PRO A 3 2.55 11.66 -9.27
N ALA A 4 2.57 10.38 -8.95
CA ALA A 4 1.67 9.77 -7.98
C ALA A 4 2.48 9.10 -6.86
N VAL A 5 2.05 9.33 -5.62
CA VAL A 5 2.59 8.68 -4.43
C VAL A 5 1.47 7.88 -3.78
N ILE A 6 1.68 6.57 -3.64
CA ILE A 6 0.79 5.66 -2.94
C ILE A 6 1.48 5.25 -1.65
N LEU A 7 0.92 5.66 -0.51
CA LEU A 7 1.44 5.30 0.80
C LEU A 7 0.57 4.19 1.39
N VAL A 8 1.20 3.08 1.80
CA VAL A 8 0.54 1.97 2.49
C VAL A 8 0.99 2.00 3.95
N GLY A 9 0.08 2.32 4.86
CA GLY A 9 0.45 2.62 6.24
C GLY A 9 -0.61 2.32 7.27
N ALA A 10 -0.16 2.22 8.51
CA ALA A 10 -0.92 1.98 9.74
C ALA A 10 0.07 1.89 10.90
N ASP A 11 -0.29 2.39 12.06
CA ASP A 11 0.55 2.37 13.25
C ASP A 11 0.62 0.99 13.86
N LYS A 12 -0.45 0.20 13.74
CA LYS A 12 -0.44 -1.18 14.24
C LYS A 12 0.47 -2.09 13.40
N GLY A 13 1.38 -2.79 14.07
CA GLY A 13 2.17 -3.87 13.47
C GLY A 13 1.32 -5.11 13.14
N GLY A 14 1.71 -5.87 12.12
CA GLY A 14 1.08 -7.15 11.79
C GLY A 14 -0.29 -7.08 11.10
N VAL A 15 -0.74 -5.90 10.67
CA VAL A 15 -2.00 -5.72 9.91
C VAL A 15 -1.88 -6.05 8.41
N GLY A 16 -0.68 -6.40 7.94
CA GLY A 16 -0.40 -6.82 6.55
C GLY A 16 -0.14 -5.68 5.55
N LYS A 17 0.43 -4.55 6.00
CA LYS A 17 0.88 -3.44 5.14
C LYS A 17 1.76 -3.91 3.97
N THR A 18 2.85 -4.61 4.29
CA THR A 18 3.78 -5.11 3.27
C THR A 18 3.11 -6.12 2.32
N THR A 19 2.16 -6.93 2.81
CA THR A 19 1.36 -7.82 1.96
C THR A 19 0.58 -7.03 0.90
N ILE A 20 -0.05 -5.93 1.31
CA ILE A 20 -0.81 -5.04 0.43
C ILE A 20 0.13 -4.31 -0.53
N ALA A 21 1.27 -3.80 -0.06
CA ALA A 21 2.27 -3.15 -0.90
C ALA A 21 2.79 -4.10 -2.00
N ARG A 22 3.04 -5.38 -1.68
CA ARG A 22 3.42 -6.41 -2.65
C ARG A 22 2.32 -6.69 -3.67
N ALA A 23 1.07 -6.83 -3.22
CA ALA A 23 -0.07 -7.05 -4.13
C ALA A 23 -0.30 -5.84 -5.05
N LEU A 24 -0.14 -4.63 -4.53
CA LEU A 24 -0.20 -3.38 -5.28
C LEU A 24 0.89 -3.31 -6.36
N LEU A 25 2.13 -3.64 -6.04
CA LEU A 25 3.23 -3.67 -7.01
C LEU A 25 2.99 -4.71 -8.11
N ASP A 26 2.50 -5.91 -7.77
CA ASP A 26 2.14 -6.92 -8.75
C ASP A 26 1.00 -6.44 -9.68
N TYR A 27 -0.02 -5.77 -9.12
CA TYR A 27 -1.12 -5.20 -9.91
C TYR A 27 -0.64 -4.11 -10.86
N LEU A 28 0.21 -3.19 -10.39
CA LEU A 28 0.76 -2.12 -11.22
C LEU A 28 1.65 -2.68 -12.34
N ALA A 29 2.50 -3.66 -12.03
CA ALA A 29 3.31 -4.36 -13.02
C ALA A 29 2.47 -5.09 -14.07
N ALA A 30 1.40 -5.79 -13.66
CA ALA A 30 0.47 -6.47 -14.56
C ALA A 30 -0.24 -5.49 -15.53
N ASN A 31 -0.40 -4.23 -15.11
CA ASN A 31 -0.98 -3.15 -15.91
C ASN A 31 0.06 -2.28 -16.62
N ASN A 32 1.32 -2.74 -16.72
CA ASN A 32 2.43 -2.04 -17.38
C ASN A 32 2.72 -0.65 -16.80
N VAL A 33 2.44 -0.44 -15.52
CA VAL A 33 2.80 0.79 -14.82
C VAL A 33 4.19 0.62 -14.23
N LEU A 34 5.15 1.42 -14.72
CA LEU A 34 6.48 1.48 -14.12
C LEU A 34 6.40 2.16 -12.76
N THR A 35 6.98 1.52 -11.75
CA THR A 35 6.93 1.97 -10.36
C THR A 35 8.29 1.89 -9.70
N ARG A 36 8.52 2.79 -8.75
CA ARG A 36 9.59 2.69 -7.76
C ARG A 36 8.96 2.47 -6.39
N ALA A 37 9.61 1.70 -5.53
CA ALA A 37 9.12 1.48 -4.18
C ALA A 37 10.10 1.94 -3.12
N PHE A 38 9.56 2.30 -1.97
CA PHE A 38 10.30 2.74 -0.80
C PHE A 38 9.84 1.93 0.41
N ASP A 39 10.81 1.33 1.10
CA ASP A 39 10.61 0.50 2.27
C ASP A 39 11.14 1.24 3.49
N THR A 40 10.25 1.61 4.41
CA THR A 40 10.64 2.39 5.58
C THR A 40 11.11 1.53 6.77
N GLU A 41 11.14 0.20 6.63
CA GLU A 41 11.66 -0.72 7.64
C GLU A 41 13.19 -0.72 7.67
N THR A 42 13.78 0.40 8.10
CA THR A 42 15.23 0.58 8.16
C THR A 42 15.87 -0.11 9.37
N PRO A 43 17.06 -0.74 9.24
CA PRO A 43 17.90 -0.83 8.05
C PRO A 43 17.70 -2.12 7.23
N ARG A 44 16.79 -3.02 7.64
CA ARG A 44 16.71 -4.39 7.10
C ARG A 44 15.86 -4.50 5.83
N GLY A 45 14.77 -3.75 5.78
CA GLY A 45 13.71 -3.86 4.78
C GLY A 45 12.88 -5.14 4.94
N THR A 46 11.59 -5.04 4.69
CA THR A 46 10.70 -6.19 4.54
C THR A 46 10.24 -6.30 3.08
N LEU A 47 9.75 -5.21 2.49
CA LEU A 47 9.32 -5.17 1.09
C LEU A 47 10.48 -5.45 0.14
N ARG A 48 11.68 -4.92 0.43
CA ARG A 48 12.87 -5.09 -0.42
C ARG A 48 13.24 -6.55 -0.64
N ARG A 49 12.92 -7.44 0.31
CA ARG A 49 13.15 -8.88 0.17
C ARG A 49 12.42 -9.47 -1.04
N PHE A 50 11.23 -8.97 -1.36
CA PHE A 50 10.38 -9.49 -2.43
C PHE A 50 10.55 -8.73 -3.75
N HIS A 51 10.89 -7.44 -3.69
CA HIS A 51 11.06 -6.59 -4.87
C HIS A 51 12.41 -5.84 -4.84
N PRO A 52 13.56 -6.55 -4.84
CA PRO A 52 14.86 -5.95 -4.59
C PRO A 52 15.29 -4.93 -5.65
N ASP A 53 14.88 -5.11 -6.91
CA ASP A 53 15.32 -4.29 -8.04
C ASP A 53 14.65 -2.92 -8.12
N LEU A 54 13.45 -2.77 -7.52
CA LEU A 54 12.67 -1.53 -7.56
C LEU A 54 12.50 -0.88 -6.18
N THR A 55 12.89 -1.56 -5.10
CA THR A 55 12.65 -1.10 -3.72
C THR A 55 13.92 -0.53 -3.07
N THR A 56 13.84 0.71 -2.62
CA THR A 56 14.89 1.39 -1.84
C THR A 56 14.50 1.45 -0.36
N ILE A 57 15.41 1.08 0.55
CA ILE A 57 15.18 1.26 1.99
C ILE A 57 15.45 2.72 2.35
N VAL A 58 14.55 3.34 3.10
CA VAL A 58 14.58 4.76 3.45
C VAL A 58 14.14 5.00 4.90
N ASP A 59 14.50 6.13 5.46
CA ASP A 59 13.92 6.67 6.69
C ASP A 59 13.22 8.01 6.38
N LEU A 60 11.89 8.02 6.40
CA LEU A 60 11.12 9.24 6.10
C LEU A 60 11.30 10.36 7.12
N THR A 61 11.93 10.10 8.26
CA THR A 61 12.29 11.13 9.24
C THR A 61 13.66 11.78 8.95
N SER A 62 14.43 11.21 8.02
CA SER A 62 15.72 11.73 7.57
C SER A 62 15.55 12.63 6.35
N THR A 63 16.04 13.87 6.43
CA THR A 63 16.01 14.83 5.30
C THR A 63 16.63 14.26 4.02
N SER A 64 17.72 13.49 4.14
CA SER A 64 18.38 12.92 2.96
C SER A 64 17.51 11.90 2.21
N ASP A 65 16.66 11.16 2.93
CA ASP A 65 15.74 10.19 2.35
C ASP A 65 14.44 10.85 1.88
N GLN A 66 13.97 11.89 2.59
CA GLN A 66 12.90 12.76 2.13
C GLN A 66 13.23 13.35 0.75
N MET A 67 14.42 13.90 0.57
CA MET A 67 14.89 14.43 -0.73
C MET A 67 14.89 13.36 -1.83
N ARG A 68 15.31 12.13 -1.52
CA ARG A 68 15.30 11.02 -2.49
C ARG A 68 13.91 10.69 -3.00
N ILE A 69 12.89 10.86 -2.16
CA ILE A 69 11.51 10.56 -2.52
C ILE A 69 10.89 11.77 -3.21
N ILE A 70 10.93 12.94 -2.55
CA ILE A 70 10.15 14.13 -2.89
C ILE A 70 10.79 14.91 -4.04
N ASP A 71 12.06 15.33 -3.94
CA ASP A 71 12.74 16.15 -4.96
C ASP A 71 12.81 15.43 -6.32
N THR A 72 12.79 14.11 -6.29
CA THR A 72 12.86 13.29 -7.49
C THR A 72 11.49 13.03 -8.14
N LEU A 73 10.35 13.40 -7.52
CA LEU A 73 9.01 13.21 -8.12
C LEU A 73 8.89 13.92 -9.48
N GLY A 74 9.37 15.16 -9.54
CA GLY A 74 9.32 15.99 -10.76
C GLY A 74 10.26 15.49 -11.86
N THR A 75 11.42 14.96 -11.50
CA THR A 75 12.52 14.66 -12.42
C THR A 75 12.68 13.18 -12.78
N ALA A 76 12.17 12.26 -11.95
CA ALA A 76 12.27 10.83 -12.21
C ALA A 76 11.50 10.43 -13.47
N GLU A 77 12.06 9.50 -14.24
CA GLU A 77 11.36 8.88 -15.38
C GLU A 77 10.14 8.08 -14.90
N VAL A 78 10.27 7.44 -13.73
CA VAL A 78 9.22 6.68 -13.07
C VAL A 78 8.36 7.62 -12.22
N LYS A 79 7.10 7.79 -12.62
CA LYS A 79 6.17 8.75 -12.00
C LYS A 79 5.32 8.20 -10.86
N VAL A 80 5.30 6.88 -10.66
CA VAL A 80 4.52 6.25 -9.59
C VAL A 80 5.45 5.73 -8.50
N SER A 81 5.25 6.19 -7.27
CA SER A 81 6.00 5.80 -6.09
C SER A 81 5.09 5.05 -5.12
N VAL A 82 5.49 3.85 -4.70
CA VAL A 82 4.80 3.08 -3.63
C VAL A 82 5.65 3.13 -2.36
N ILE A 83 5.06 3.51 -1.23
CA ILE A 83 5.78 3.62 0.05
C ILE A 83 5.14 2.64 1.04
N ASP A 84 5.91 1.66 1.51
CA ASP A 84 5.51 0.74 2.59
C ASP A 84 5.99 1.28 3.93
N ILE A 85 5.03 1.70 4.77
CA ILE A 85 5.31 2.28 6.08
C ILE A 85 5.50 1.18 7.13
N ARG A 86 6.57 1.31 7.93
CA ARG A 86 6.86 0.44 9.07
C ARG A 86 5.78 0.56 10.16
N ALA A 87 5.75 -0.38 11.09
CA ALA A 87 4.85 -0.27 12.24
C ALA A 87 5.14 1.00 13.06
N GLY A 88 4.07 1.68 13.51
CA GLY A 88 4.13 2.95 14.26
C GLY A 88 4.73 4.13 13.48
N GLY A 89 4.76 4.03 12.16
CA GLY A 89 5.42 5.02 11.30
C GLY A 89 4.48 5.90 10.50
N LEU A 90 3.15 5.75 10.61
CA LEU A 90 2.23 6.45 9.71
C LEU A 90 2.16 7.93 10.05
N GLU A 91 1.82 8.28 11.29
CA GLU A 91 1.74 9.69 11.71
C GLU A 91 3.09 10.42 11.54
N PRO A 92 4.26 9.89 11.98
CA PRO A 92 5.54 10.54 11.74
C PRO A 92 5.87 10.75 10.26
N ALA A 93 5.47 9.82 9.38
CA ALA A 93 5.66 9.97 7.94
C ALA A 93 4.76 11.08 7.37
N LEU A 94 3.49 11.13 7.77
CA LEU A 94 2.56 12.16 7.32
C LEU A 94 2.97 13.56 7.80
N LEU A 95 3.45 13.67 9.05
CA LEU A 95 4.01 14.91 9.58
C LEU A 95 5.25 15.34 8.78
N ALA A 96 6.16 14.41 8.48
CA ALA A 96 7.33 14.72 7.64
C ALA A 96 6.92 15.18 6.23
N LEU A 97 5.89 14.58 5.63
CA LEU A 97 5.35 15.04 4.34
C LEU A 97 4.73 16.44 4.46
N GLN A 98 4.02 16.75 5.55
CA GLN A 98 3.52 18.10 5.80
C GLN A 98 4.66 19.12 5.90
N ASP A 99 5.67 18.85 6.73
CA ASP A 99 6.78 19.78 7.00
C ASP A 99 7.63 20.09 5.76
N THR A 100 7.63 19.18 4.78
CA THR A 100 8.34 19.36 3.50
C THR A 100 7.54 20.16 2.46
N GLY A 101 6.28 20.48 2.74
CA GLY A 101 5.35 21.10 1.78
C GLY A 101 4.77 20.13 0.76
N PHE A 102 4.96 18.81 0.94
CA PHE A 102 4.40 17.81 0.03
C PHE A 102 2.87 17.88 -0.01
N LEU A 103 2.22 18.05 1.15
CA LEU A 103 0.75 18.16 1.21
C LEU A 103 0.23 19.44 0.54
N ASP A 104 1.00 20.53 0.56
CA ASP A 104 0.64 21.74 -0.20
C ASP A 104 0.67 21.47 -1.71
N ALA A 105 1.68 20.73 -2.20
CA ALA A 105 1.77 20.32 -3.60
C ALA A 105 0.62 19.38 -4.02
N VAL A 106 0.12 18.55 -3.10
CA VAL A 106 -1.08 17.72 -3.31
C VAL A 106 -2.32 18.61 -3.48
N ARG A 107 -2.53 19.56 -2.55
CA ARG A 107 -3.64 20.52 -2.60
C ARG A 107 -3.62 21.37 -3.87
N GLU A 108 -2.44 21.75 -4.34
CA GLU A 108 -2.24 22.51 -5.59
C GLU A 108 -2.40 21.64 -6.85
N GLY A 109 -2.58 20.33 -6.68
CA GLY A 109 -2.81 19.38 -7.75
C GLY A 109 -1.54 19.02 -8.53
N GLU A 110 -0.35 19.31 -7.99
CA GLU A 110 0.95 19.00 -8.58
C GLU A 110 1.37 17.54 -8.40
N VAL A 111 0.83 16.87 -7.36
CA VAL A 111 1.08 15.46 -7.05
C VAL A 111 -0.24 14.76 -6.73
N THR A 112 -0.48 13.56 -7.27
CA THR A 112 -1.54 12.68 -6.78
C THR A 112 -1.05 11.99 -5.52
N PHE A 113 -1.76 12.12 -4.40
CA PHE A 113 -1.45 11.39 -3.18
C PHE A 113 -2.58 10.44 -2.79
N ILE A 114 -2.25 9.16 -2.72
CA ILE A 114 -3.17 8.08 -2.37
C ILE A 114 -2.70 7.46 -1.06
N LEU A 115 -3.59 7.38 -0.08
CA LEU A 115 -3.31 6.73 1.19
C LEU A 115 -4.13 5.45 1.32
N PHE A 116 -3.44 4.32 1.41
CA PHE A 116 -4.03 3.04 1.83
C PHE A 116 -3.75 2.83 3.32
N HIS A 117 -4.71 3.25 4.14
CA HIS A 117 -4.63 3.09 5.59
C HIS A 117 -5.18 1.73 6.00
N VAL A 118 -4.28 0.84 6.44
CA VAL A 118 -4.60 -0.55 6.75
C VAL A 118 -5.12 -0.66 8.17
N LEU A 119 -6.44 -0.80 8.31
CA LEU A 119 -7.06 -0.86 9.61
C LEU A 119 -6.65 -2.13 10.35
N GLY A 120 -6.49 -2.03 11.67
CA GLY A 120 -6.42 -3.18 12.57
C GLY A 120 -7.76 -3.39 13.28
N SER A 121 -7.99 -4.59 13.82
CA SER A 121 -9.25 -4.95 14.51
C SER A 121 -9.52 -4.27 15.87
N SER A 122 -8.77 -3.22 16.24
CA SER A 122 -8.77 -2.60 17.56
C SER A 122 -9.30 -1.17 17.54
N ILE A 123 -9.87 -0.72 18.67
CA ILE A 123 -10.31 0.69 18.85
C ILE A 123 -9.16 1.67 18.56
N ALA A 124 -7.94 1.36 19.01
CA ALA A 124 -6.77 2.19 18.71
C ALA A 124 -6.54 2.42 17.20
N SER A 125 -6.86 1.42 16.36
CA SER A 125 -6.76 1.58 14.90
C SER A 125 -7.90 2.42 14.31
N LEU A 126 -9.00 2.61 15.04
CA LEU A 126 -10.08 3.53 14.66
C LEU A 126 -9.78 4.94 15.15
N ASP A 127 -9.19 5.10 16.34
CA ASP A 127 -8.74 6.41 16.84
C ASP A 127 -7.71 7.02 15.87
N GLU A 128 -6.82 6.19 15.30
CA GLU A 128 -5.85 6.57 14.26
C GLU A 128 -6.50 7.29 13.06
N ILE A 129 -7.74 6.93 12.68
CA ILE A 129 -8.47 7.59 11.56
C ILE A 129 -8.64 9.09 11.83
N ALA A 130 -8.96 9.46 13.07
CA ALA A 130 -9.14 10.85 13.46
C ALA A 130 -7.81 11.58 13.63
N GLU A 131 -6.78 10.88 14.10
CA GLU A 131 -5.43 11.42 14.27
C GLU A 131 -4.81 11.81 12.93
N ILE A 132 -4.98 10.98 11.89
CA ILE A 132 -4.39 11.26 10.58
C ILE A 132 -5.25 12.13 9.66
N ALA A 133 -6.52 12.37 10.02
CA ALA A 133 -7.48 13.14 9.22
C ALA A 133 -6.95 14.50 8.70
N PRO A 134 -6.22 15.29 9.50
CA PRO A 134 -5.69 16.59 9.05
C PRO A 134 -4.65 16.50 7.92
N TYR A 135 -4.03 15.33 7.72
CA TYR A 135 -2.97 15.14 6.71
C TYR A 135 -3.51 14.63 5.37
N VAL A 136 -4.79 14.26 5.31
CA VAL A 136 -5.37 13.50 4.18
C VAL A 136 -6.56 14.20 3.55
N GLU A 137 -6.81 15.47 3.90
CA GLU A 137 -7.95 16.26 3.40
C GLU A 137 -7.98 16.33 1.86
N ASP A 138 -6.82 16.52 1.23
CA ASP A 138 -6.65 16.61 -0.22
C ASP A 138 -6.16 15.29 -0.86
N ALA A 139 -6.12 14.20 -0.10
CA ALA A 139 -5.63 12.90 -0.56
C ALA A 139 -6.78 11.98 -1.02
N ASP A 140 -6.48 11.05 -1.92
CA ASP A 140 -7.33 9.88 -2.18
C ASP A 140 -7.16 8.88 -1.02
N TYR A 141 -7.90 9.12 0.07
CA TYR A 141 -7.78 8.37 1.31
C TYR A 141 -8.68 7.14 1.35
N PHE A 142 -8.09 5.95 1.30
CA PHE A 142 -8.79 4.67 1.37
C PHE A 142 -8.54 3.93 2.69
N LEU A 143 -9.62 3.40 3.26
CA LEU A 143 -9.57 2.51 4.41
C LEU A 143 -9.47 1.07 3.94
N VAL A 144 -8.39 0.38 4.31
CA VAL A 144 -8.12 -0.99 3.86
C VAL A 144 -8.44 -1.99 4.97
N LYS A 145 -9.42 -2.87 4.70
CA LYS A 145 -9.82 -3.98 5.56
C LYS A 145 -9.08 -5.24 5.11
N ASN A 146 -8.05 -5.64 5.84
CA ASN A 146 -7.19 -6.75 5.45
C ASN A 146 -7.42 -8.00 6.28
N HIS A 147 -8.15 -8.98 5.75
CA HIS A 147 -8.49 -10.23 6.44
C HIS A 147 -7.28 -11.18 6.57
N VAL A 148 -6.26 -10.79 7.34
CA VAL A 148 -5.06 -11.63 7.62
C VAL A 148 -5.47 -12.90 8.35
N ASN A 149 -6.41 -12.77 9.28
CA ASN A 149 -7.03 -13.87 10.02
C ASN A 149 -8.55 -13.86 9.79
N ASP A 150 -9.27 -14.84 10.33
CA ASP A 150 -10.74 -14.85 10.39
C ASP A 150 -11.32 -13.81 11.37
N THR A 151 -10.55 -12.74 11.62
CA THR A 151 -11.03 -11.51 12.20
C THR A 151 -12.20 -11.02 11.36
N THR A 152 -13.35 -10.92 12.01
CA THR A 152 -14.42 -10.06 11.56
C THR A 152 -13.85 -8.64 11.59
N PHE A 153 -13.42 -8.14 10.42
CA PHE A 153 -13.17 -6.73 10.15
C PHE A 153 -14.47 -5.92 10.19
N PHE A 154 -15.29 -6.24 11.18
CA PHE A 154 -16.31 -5.42 11.79
C PHE A 154 -17.74 -5.66 11.31
N GLU A 155 -18.48 -6.42 12.13
CA GLU A 155 -19.86 -6.06 12.46
C GLU A 155 -19.81 -5.00 13.58
N TRP A 156 -19.30 -3.80 13.28
CA TRP A 156 -19.42 -2.71 14.26
C TRP A 156 -20.87 -2.24 14.28
N ASP A 157 -21.38 -2.01 15.48
CA ASP A 157 -22.70 -1.42 15.63
C ASP A 157 -22.74 -0.02 14.97
N PRO A 158 -23.91 0.43 14.50
CA PRO A 158 -24.04 1.73 13.82
C PRO A 158 -23.50 2.94 14.61
N VAL A 159 -23.39 2.87 15.94
CA VAL A 159 -22.87 3.96 16.78
C VAL A 159 -21.36 4.07 16.62
N THR A 160 -20.64 2.95 16.64
CA THR A 160 -19.19 2.93 16.41
C THR A 160 -18.85 3.42 15.01
N HIS A 161 -19.60 2.97 13.99
CA HIS A 161 -19.41 3.46 12.62
C HIS A 161 -19.58 4.99 12.53
N ARG A 162 -20.70 5.50 13.04
CA ARG A 162 -20.97 6.95 13.03
C ARG A 162 -19.92 7.76 13.78
N ARG A 163 -19.36 7.21 14.86
CA ARG A 163 -18.38 7.93 15.69
C ARG A 163 -17.07 8.21 14.96
N TYR A 164 -16.61 7.27 14.15
CA TYR A 164 -15.27 7.28 13.55
C TYR A 164 -15.28 7.60 12.05
N PHE A 165 -16.25 7.06 11.31
CA PHE A 165 -16.25 7.14 9.84
C PHE A 165 -17.03 8.35 9.32
N ASP A 166 -18.10 8.78 10.00
CA ASP A 166 -18.90 9.94 9.54
C ASP A 166 -18.17 11.29 9.71
N LYS A 167 -17.05 11.32 10.46
CA LYS A 167 -16.30 12.54 10.76
C LYS A 167 -15.15 12.82 9.80
N VAL A 168 -14.72 11.82 9.04
CA VAL A 168 -13.54 11.91 8.17
C VAL A 168 -13.97 11.51 6.76
N GLN A 169 -13.76 12.40 5.81
CA GLN A 169 -14.05 12.10 4.42
C GLN A 169 -13.01 11.11 3.87
N THR A 170 -13.48 10.01 3.30
CA THR A 170 -12.64 8.99 2.66
C THR A 170 -13.04 8.86 1.19
N ALA A 171 -12.10 8.44 0.34
CA ALA A 171 -12.35 8.08 -1.05
C ALA A 171 -13.06 6.72 -1.17
N GLY A 172 -13.06 5.92 -0.10
CA GLY A 172 -13.80 4.68 0.01
C GLY A 172 -13.07 3.64 0.86
N GLU A 173 -13.57 2.41 0.80
CA GLU A 173 -12.96 1.26 1.46
C GLU A 173 -12.38 0.29 0.41
N ILE A 174 -11.39 -0.51 0.81
CA ILE A 174 -10.80 -1.61 0.03
C ILE A 174 -10.83 -2.85 0.91
N THR A 175 -11.30 -3.98 0.39
CA THR A 175 -11.33 -5.26 1.12
C THR A 175 -10.30 -6.23 0.55
N ILE A 176 -9.34 -6.63 1.37
CA ILE A 176 -8.33 -7.62 1.00
C ILE A 176 -8.73 -8.98 1.61
N PRO A 177 -9.10 -9.98 0.79
CA PRO A 177 -9.54 -11.27 1.30
C PRO A 177 -8.38 -12.04 1.96
N LYS A 178 -8.71 -13.01 2.81
CA LYS A 178 -7.71 -13.92 3.40
C LYS A 178 -7.09 -14.78 2.31
N LEU A 179 -5.76 -14.81 2.22
CA LEU A 179 -5.04 -15.80 1.43
C LEU A 179 -4.99 -17.12 2.21
N ASN A 180 -5.06 -18.25 1.51
CA ASN A 180 -4.85 -19.56 2.12
C ASN A 180 -3.51 -19.60 2.87
N GLU A 181 -3.52 -20.01 4.13
CA GLU A 181 -2.37 -19.91 5.05
C GLU A 181 -1.13 -20.61 4.51
N LEU A 182 -1.27 -21.87 4.05
CA LEU A 182 -0.17 -22.61 3.46
C LEU A 182 0.35 -21.94 2.18
N SER A 183 -0.54 -21.37 1.37
CA SER A 183 -0.13 -20.62 0.17
C SER A 183 0.65 -19.36 0.52
N TYR A 184 0.21 -18.63 1.54
CA TYR A 184 0.91 -17.44 2.05
C TYR A 184 2.31 -17.82 2.57
N GLU A 185 2.40 -18.84 3.42
CA GLU A 185 3.67 -19.34 3.96
C GLU A 185 4.65 -19.75 2.85
N GLN A 186 4.17 -20.47 1.82
CA GLN A 186 5.04 -20.88 0.71
C GLN A 186 5.53 -19.70 -0.12
N VAL A 187 4.72 -18.66 -0.32
CA VAL A 187 5.18 -17.43 -0.99
C VAL A 187 6.19 -16.69 -0.11
N GLU A 188 5.94 -16.60 1.20
CA GLU A 188 6.89 -16.03 2.17
C GLU A 188 8.24 -16.76 2.14
N LEU A 189 8.24 -18.09 2.09
CA LEU A 189 9.46 -18.89 1.99
C LEU A 189 10.17 -18.69 0.66
N ALA A 190 9.43 -18.61 -0.45
CA ALA A 190 9.99 -18.35 -1.77
C ALA A 190 10.68 -16.98 -1.85
N GLY A 191 10.20 -15.99 -1.08
CA GLY A 191 10.81 -14.65 -1.03
C GLY A 191 10.68 -13.88 -2.35
N THR A 192 9.70 -14.23 -3.19
CA THR A 192 9.47 -13.62 -4.51
C THR A 192 8.13 -12.87 -4.55
N PRO A 193 7.89 -12.03 -5.58
CA PRO A 193 6.56 -11.45 -5.83
C PRO A 193 5.49 -12.55 -5.97
N PHE A 194 4.23 -12.25 -5.62
CA PHE A 194 3.14 -13.23 -5.75
C PHE A 194 2.98 -13.67 -7.22
N SER A 195 3.13 -12.73 -8.15
CA SER A 195 3.12 -12.98 -9.60
C SER A 195 4.19 -13.97 -10.06
N THR A 196 5.39 -13.90 -9.47
CA THR A 196 6.52 -14.80 -9.76
C THR A 196 6.24 -16.20 -9.23
N PHE A 197 5.73 -16.30 -7.99
CA PHE A 197 5.30 -17.56 -7.41
C PHE A 197 4.19 -18.23 -8.26
N VAL A 198 3.18 -17.47 -8.69
CA VAL A 198 2.09 -17.96 -9.57
C VAL A 198 2.61 -18.43 -10.92
N SER A 199 3.63 -17.76 -11.46
CA SER A 199 4.30 -18.11 -12.71
C SER A 199 5.22 -19.33 -12.58
N ASN A 200 5.36 -19.89 -11.37
CA ASN A 200 6.23 -21.02 -11.05
C ASN A 200 7.69 -20.76 -11.40
N ARG A 201 8.21 -19.62 -10.94
CA ARG A 201 9.60 -19.22 -11.16
C ARG A 201 10.30 -18.85 -9.86
N THR A 202 11.61 -18.98 -9.85
CA THR A 202 12.49 -18.43 -8.79
C THR A 202 12.72 -16.93 -9.01
N ALA A 203 13.45 -16.28 -8.08
CA ALA A 203 13.85 -14.88 -8.22
C ALA A 203 14.73 -14.64 -9.46
N GLU A 204 15.54 -15.63 -9.84
CA GLU A 204 16.42 -15.62 -11.01
C GLU A 204 15.66 -15.88 -12.33
N GLY A 205 14.38 -16.21 -12.25
CA GLY A 205 13.53 -16.49 -13.40
C GLY A 205 13.56 -17.93 -13.90
N ASP A 206 14.28 -18.82 -13.21
CA ASP A 206 14.33 -20.25 -13.50
C ASP A 206 13.01 -20.95 -13.12
N PRO A 207 12.67 -22.09 -13.74
CA PRO A 207 11.50 -22.89 -13.32
C PRO A 207 11.61 -23.31 -11.85
N ALA A 208 10.55 -23.05 -11.08
CA ALA A 208 10.40 -23.55 -9.71
C ALA A 208 9.53 -24.82 -9.67
N ASP A 209 9.34 -25.39 -8.49
CA ASP A 209 8.45 -26.53 -8.24
C ASP A 209 7.33 -26.16 -7.23
N HIS A 210 6.72 -25.00 -7.43
CA HIS A 210 5.60 -24.56 -6.62
C HIS A 210 4.33 -25.34 -6.96
N SER A 211 3.68 -25.87 -5.93
CA SER A 211 2.42 -26.61 -6.03
C SER A 211 1.39 -25.86 -6.88
N PHE A 212 0.82 -26.57 -7.87
CA PHE A 212 -0.24 -26.04 -8.74
C PHE A 212 -1.44 -25.50 -7.92
N VAL A 213 -1.81 -26.20 -6.84
CA VAL A 213 -2.93 -25.83 -5.98
C VAL A 213 -2.65 -24.52 -5.24
N LEU A 214 -1.46 -24.40 -4.63
CA LEU A 214 -1.08 -23.18 -3.90
C LEU A 214 -0.97 -21.99 -4.85
N ARG A 215 -0.38 -22.17 -6.04
CA ARG A 215 -0.37 -21.16 -7.10
C ARG A 215 -1.78 -20.76 -7.52
N GLY A 216 -2.73 -21.70 -7.57
CA GLY A 216 -4.14 -21.44 -7.86
C GLY A 216 -4.81 -20.55 -6.81
N TYR A 217 -4.55 -20.79 -5.52
CA TYR A 217 -5.03 -19.93 -4.44
C TYR A 217 -4.46 -18.51 -4.53
N VAL A 218 -3.15 -18.37 -4.73
CA VAL A 218 -2.50 -17.05 -4.88
C VAL A 218 -3.06 -16.30 -6.09
N ARG A 219 -3.19 -16.95 -7.24
CA ARG A 219 -3.75 -16.32 -8.45
C ARG A 219 -5.19 -15.84 -8.24
N THR A 220 -6.03 -16.68 -7.64
CA THR A 220 -7.43 -16.33 -7.37
C THR A 220 -7.52 -15.16 -6.38
N TRP A 221 -6.63 -15.13 -5.38
CA TRP A 221 -6.53 -14.05 -4.42
C TRP A 221 -6.06 -12.74 -5.08
N GLN A 222 -5.03 -12.77 -5.94
CA GLN A 222 -4.58 -11.60 -6.70
C GLN A 222 -5.69 -11.03 -7.58
N ASN A 223 -6.48 -11.88 -8.25
CA ASN A 223 -7.59 -11.42 -9.09
C ASN A 223 -8.64 -10.66 -8.28
N LYS A 224 -8.99 -11.14 -7.09
CA LYS A 224 -9.94 -10.44 -6.20
C LYS A 224 -9.42 -9.08 -5.73
N ILE A 225 -8.12 -8.97 -5.48
CA ILE A 225 -7.50 -7.68 -5.13
C ILE A 225 -7.47 -6.74 -6.34
N ALA A 226 -7.19 -7.27 -7.53
CA ALA A 226 -7.25 -6.49 -8.76
C ALA A 226 -8.66 -5.94 -9.00
N GLU A 227 -9.71 -6.75 -8.78
CA GLU A 227 -11.10 -6.30 -8.84
C GLU A 227 -11.39 -5.13 -7.88
N GLU A 228 -10.83 -5.15 -6.66
CA GLU A 228 -10.96 -4.05 -5.70
C GLU A 228 -10.19 -2.79 -6.13
N PHE A 229 -8.98 -2.93 -6.67
CA PHE A 229 -8.22 -1.80 -7.23
C PHE A 229 -8.88 -1.20 -8.48
N ASP A 230 -9.47 -2.03 -9.33
CA ASP A 230 -10.25 -1.60 -10.49
C ASP A 230 -11.53 -0.87 -10.03
N ARG A 231 -12.21 -1.38 -8.98
CA ARG A 231 -13.42 -0.77 -8.41
C ARG A 231 -13.18 0.64 -7.91
N ILE A 232 -12.04 0.89 -7.25
CA ILE A 232 -11.65 2.24 -6.82
C ILE A 232 -10.99 3.07 -7.93
N ARG A 233 -10.90 2.52 -9.15
CA ARG A 233 -10.31 3.15 -10.33
C ARG A 233 -8.87 3.61 -10.11
N LEU A 234 -8.07 2.77 -9.44
CA LEU A 234 -6.70 3.12 -9.04
C LEU A 234 -5.84 3.60 -10.22
N LEU A 235 -5.96 2.96 -11.39
CA LEU A 235 -5.21 3.35 -12.60
C LEU A 235 -5.61 4.75 -13.12
N GLU A 236 -6.87 5.15 -12.95
CA GLU A 236 -7.33 6.50 -13.32
C GLU A 236 -6.73 7.54 -12.38
N LEU A 237 -6.79 7.30 -11.06
CA LEU A 237 -6.25 8.17 -10.02
C LEU A 237 -4.76 8.45 -10.24
N ILE A 238 -3.93 7.41 -10.42
CA ILE A 238 -2.49 7.56 -10.64
C ILE A 238 -2.15 8.22 -11.98
N SER A 239 -3.04 8.14 -12.97
CA SER A 239 -2.83 8.78 -14.27
C SER A 239 -3.12 10.28 -14.24
N GLY A 240 -3.75 10.78 -13.18
CA GLY A 240 -4.18 12.18 -13.04
C GLY A 240 -5.29 12.56 -14.02
N LYS A 241 -6.06 11.58 -14.53
CA LYS A 241 -7.26 11.84 -15.31
C LYS A 241 -8.39 12.10 -14.33
N ASP A 242 -8.61 13.37 -14.02
CA ASP A 242 -9.74 13.77 -13.19
C ASP A 242 -11.05 13.35 -13.88
N GLY A 243 -11.76 12.39 -13.29
CA GLY A 243 -13.13 12.03 -13.67
C GLY A 243 -14.16 12.98 -13.04
N ARG A 244 -13.87 14.29 -13.00
CA ARG A 244 -14.83 15.32 -12.59
C ARG A 244 -15.57 15.90 -13.79
#